data_AF-A0A2D6R5M1-F1
#
_entry.id   AF-A0A2D6R5M1-F1
#
_cell.length_a   1.000
_cell.length_b   1.000
_cell.length_c   1.000
_cell.angle_alpha   90.00
_cell.angle_beta   90.00
_cell.angle_gamma   90.00
#
_symmetry.space_group_name_H-M   'P 1'
#
loop_
_entity.id
_entity.type
_entity.pdbx_description
1 polymer ?
#
loop_
_entity_poly.entity_id
_entity_poly.type
_entity_poly.pdbx_seq_one_letter_code
_entity_poly.pdbx_strand_id
1 'polypeptide(L)'
;MEKKWIFADVDGTISESCQPMAAEMATEINRLLANGYNFVFISGTKKSLLLDMISPHLDHKHFVLPTTGTKCIEVHNEKQEEIYSHGLSGEEKEEIMDALNTLVAKFNMISMTTKEDQIQNRESQVTLSVIGRGAPKNLKDAHDPSGERRQVWANYLKTLLDPTKYEMTVAGSTSIDVTKKGIDKAWGITQFSKIYNVELDSILFFGDRTQPGGNDYPATTIVDSVTVTCPQDTLKHLRKLG
;
A
#
# COMPACT_ATOMS: atom_id res chain seq x y z
N MET A 1 11.21 -26.82 -1.29
CA MET A 1 11.75 -26.12 -2.47
C MET A 1 12.50 -24.88 -2.00
N GLU A 2 13.55 -24.46 -2.69
CA GLU A 2 14.24 -23.21 -2.38
C GLU A 2 13.31 -22.03 -2.70
N LYS A 3 13.13 -21.10 -1.75
CA LYS A 3 12.24 -19.95 -1.93
C LYS A 3 12.94 -18.86 -2.76
N LYS A 4 12.72 -18.90 -4.08
CA LYS A 4 13.33 -17.94 -5.02
C LYS A 4 12.50 -16.68 -5.28
N TRP A 5 11.28 -16.60 -4.76
CA TRP A 5 10.45 -15.40 -4.86
C TRP A 5 10.45 -14.67 -3.53
N ILE A 6 11.08 -13.50 -3.51
CA ILE A 6 11.13 -12.63 -2.35
C ILE A 6 10.11 -11.52 -2.53
N PHE A 7 9.12 -11.49 -1.65
CA PHE A 7 8.22 -10.36 -1.52
C PHE A 7 8.66 -9.53 -0.33
N ALA A 8 8.64 -8.22 -0.44
CA ALA A 8 9.03 -7.35 0.66
C ALA A 8 8.10 -6.15 0.75
N ASP A 9 7.63 -5.87 1.96
CA ASP A 9 7.29 -4.50 2.32
C ASP A 9 8.48 -3.56 2.10
N VAL A 10 8.21 -2.26 2.02
CA VAL A 10 9.24 -1.26 1.73
C VAL A 10 9.56 -0.44 2.97
N ASP A 11 8.56 0.19 3.58
CA ASP A 11 8.72 1.18 4.63
C ASP A 11 9.00 0.52 5.99
N GLY A 12 10.24 0.65 6.49
CA GLY A 12 10.69 -0.05 7.71
C GLY A 12 11.25 -1.44 7.43
N THR A 13 11.13 -1.93 6.19
CA THR A 13 11.56 -3.27 5.77
C THR A 13 12.73 -3.22 4.79
N ILE A 14 12.62 -2.52 3.66
CA ILE A 14 13.69 -2.38 2.65
C ILE A 14 14.39 -1.04 2.78
N SER A 15 13.66 0.01 3.16
CA SER A 15 14.17 1.35 3.40
C SER A 15 13.60 1.95 4.67
N GLU A 16 14.22 3.02 5.14
CA GLU A 16 13.59 3.88 6.15
C GLU A 16 12.30 4.48 5.56
N SER A 17 11.32 4.77 6.43
CA SER A 17 10.00 5.22 5.98
C SER A 17 10.07 6.43 5.03
N CYS A 18 9.48 6.28 3.85
CA CYS A 18 9.45 7.25 2.76
C CYS A 18 10.84 7.72 2.28
N GLN A 19 11.90 6.93 2.51
CA GLN A 19 13.26 7.21 2.03
C GLN A 19 13.70 6.23 0.93
N PRO A 20 14.60 6.64 0.03
CA PRO A 20 15.25 5.72 -0.90
C PRO A 20 15.99 4.58 -0.18
N MET A 21 16.11 3.45 -0.87
CA MET A 21 16.86 2.30 -0.37
C MET A 21 18.35 2.63 -0.21
N ALA A 22 18.96 2.15 0.88
CA ALA A 22 20.38 2.32 1.13
C ALA A 22 21.24 1.50 0.14
N ALA A 23 22.42 2.02 -0.22
CA ALA A 23 23.32 1.38 -1.20
C ALA A 23 23.72 -0.06 -0.84
N GLU A 24 23.91 -0.36 0.46
CA GLU A 24 24.21 -1.73 0.91
C GLU A 24 23.05 -2.69 0.68
N MET A 25 21.81 -2.23 0.89
CA MET A 25 20.62 -3.02 0.62
C MET A 25 20.49 -3.29 -0.89
N ALA A 26 20.66 -2.25 -1.71
CA ALA A 26 20.64 -2.37 -3.16
C ALA A 26 21.66 -3.39 -3.68
N THR A 27 22.89 -3.34 -3.14
CA THR A 27 23.97 -4.26 -3.50
C THR A 27 23.58 -5.71 -3.20
N GLU A 28 23.01 -5.96 -2.03
CA GLU A 28 22.59 -7.30 -1.62
C GLU A 28 21.44 -7.84 -2.48
N ILE A 29 20.46 -6.99 -2.78
CA ILE A 29 19.32 -7.37 -3.63
C ILE A 29 19.80 -7.66 -5.06
N ASN A 30 20.69 -6.83 -5.64
CA ASN A 30 21.27 -7.08 -6.96
C ASN A 30 22.05 -8.40 -7.00
N ARG A 31 22.81 -8.71 -5.94
CA ARG A 31 23.51 -10.01 -5.81
C ARG A 31 22.52 -11.18 -5.88
N LEU A 32 21.40 -11.10 -5.16
CA LEU A 32 20.38 -12.15 -5.16
C LEU A 32 19.65 -12.26 -6.50
N LEU A 33 19.29 -11.13 -7.10
CA LEU A 33 18.69 -11.07 -8.44
C LEU A 33 19.61 -11.74 -9.49
N ALA A 34 20.92 -11.45 -9.45
CA ALA A 34 21.91 -12.08 -10.32
C ALA A 34 22.02 -13.61 -10.09
N ASN A 35 21.74 -14.09 -8.88
CA ASN A 35 21.73 -15.51 -8.52
C ASN A 35 20.37 -16.20 -8.78
N GLY A 36 19.45 -15.53 -9.48
CA GLY A 36 18.18 -16.12 -9.92
C GLY A 36 17.05 -16.04 -8.91
N TYR A 37 17.18 -15.20 -7.87
CA TYR A 37 16.04 -14.78 -7.07
C TYR A 37 15.20 -13.76 -7.84
N ASN A 38 13.92 -13.65 -7.52
CA ASN A 38 13.01 -12.65 -8.05
C ASN A 38 12.51 -11.79 -6.89
N PHE A 39 12.51 -10.46 -7.08
CA PHE A 39 12.06 -9.52 -6.05
C PHE A 39 10.77 -8.81 -6.45
N VAL A 40 9.85 -8.74 -5.49
CA VAL A 40 8.55 -8.09 -5.60
C VAL A 40 8.37 -7.15 -4.41
N PHE A 41 8.37 -5.85 -4.67
CA PHE A 41 8.25 -4.81 -3.64
C PHE A 41 6.80 -4.35 -3.53
N ILE A 42 6.16 -4.51 -2.38
CA ILE A 42 4.75 -4.17 -2.16
C ILE A 42 4.59 -3.12 -1.07
N SER A 43 3.94 -2.00 -1.38
CA SER A 43 3.70 -0.92 -0.42
C SER A 43 2.36 -0.23 -0.68
N GLY A 44 1.77 0.38 0.36
CA GLY A 44 0.60 1.24 0.23
C GLY A 44 0.89 2.56 -0.49
N THR A 45 2.17 2.88 -0.70
CA THR A 45 2.62 4.11 -1.37
C THR A 45 2.24 4.15 -2.86
N LYS A 46 2.05 5.36 -3.40
CA LYS A 46 1.71 5.57 -4.83
C LYS A 46 2.85 5.11 -5.75
N LYS A 47 2.49 4.72 -6.99
CA LYS A 47 3.39 4.21 -8.04
C LYS A 47 4.68 5.02 -8.19
N SER A 48 4.59 6.33 -8.44
CA SER A 48 5.78 7.14 -8.73
C SER A 48 6.78 7.18 -7.58
N LEU A 49 6.31 7.43 -6.35
CA LEU A 49 7.19 7.45 -5.16
C LEU A 49 7.84 6.09 -4.92
N LEU A 50 7.07 5.01 -5.05
CA LEU A 50 7.59 3.68 -4.79
C LEU A 50 8.65 3.29 -5.84
N LEU A 51 8.43 3.61 -7.11
CA LEU A 51 9.44 3.44 -8.16
C LEU A 51 10.70 4.26 -7.86
N ASP A 52 10.56 5.54 -7.51
CA ASP A 52 11.68 6.43 -7.21
C ASP A 52 12.54 5.92 -6.02
N MET A 53 11.90 5.28 -5.03
CA MET A 53 12.60 4.72 -3.85
C MET A 53 13.40 3.45 -4.15
N ILE A 54 13.02 2.68 -5.18
CA ILE A 54 13.51 1.32 -5.41
C ILE A 54 14.27 1.20 -6.73
N SER A 55 13.61 1.51 -7.85
CA SER A 55 14.08 1.13 -9.19
C SER A 55 15.40 1.75 -9.61
N PRO A 56 15.75 3.01 -9.25
CA PRO A 56 17.05 3.60 -9.58
C PRO A 56 18.26 2.87 -8.98
N HIS A 57 18.03 1.95 -8.03
CA HIS A 57 19.09 1.25 -7.31
C HIS A 57 19.28 -0.21 -7.76
N LEU A 58 18.46 -0.70 -8.69
CA LEU A 58 18.44 -2.10 -9.11
C LEU A 58 18.77 -2.25 -10.60
N ASP A 59 19.68 -3.17 -10.92
CA ASP A 59 20.20 -3.39 -12.28
C ASP A 59 19.49 -4.53 -13.02
N HIS A 60 18.61 -5.25 -12.33
CA HIS A 60 17.94 -6.45 -12.84
C HIS A 60 16.42 -6.28 -12.84
N LYS A 61 15.74 -7.20 -13.54
CA LYS A 61 14.28 -7.25 -13.55
C LYS A 61 13.73 -7.39 -12.13
N HIS A 62 12.79 -6.54 -11.77
CA HIS A 62 12.08 -6.57 -10.49
C HIS A 62 10.64 -6.11 -10.66
N PHE A 63 9.82 -6.33 -9.63
CA PHE A 63 8.41 -5.99 -9.64
C PHE A 63 8.06 -5.00 -8.54
N VAL A 64 7.19 -4.06 -8.86
CA VAL A 64 6.71 -3.03 -7.94
C VAL A 64 5.19 -3.06 -7.89
N LEU A 65 4.66 -3.25 -6.68
CA LEU A 65 3.25 -3.40 -6.35
C LEU A 65 2.81 -2.20 -5.47
N PRO A 66 2.56 -1.03 -6.07
CA PRO A 66 2.10 0.13 -5.32
C PRO A 66 0.65 -0.04 -4.88
N THR A 67 0.22 0.83 -3.97
CA THR A 67 -1.16 0.87 -3.44
C THR A 67 -1.65 -0.51 -2.99
N THR A 68 -0.80 -1.22 -2.25
CA THR A 68 -1.06 -2.56 -1.70
C THR A 68 -1.39 -3.59 -2.79
N GLY A 69 -0.66 -3.53 -3.90
CA GLY A 69 -0.75 -4.49 -4.98
C GLY A 69 -1.93 -4.30 -5.93
N THR A 70 -2.70 -3.21 -5.84
CA THR A 70 -3.73 -2.91 -6.86
C THR A 70 -3.16 -2.57 -8.22
N LYS A 71 -1.85 -2.34 -8.31
CA LYS A 71 -1.13 -2.33 -9.59
C LYS A 71 0.08 -3.24 -9.50
N CYS A 72 0.54 -3.72 -10.65
CA CYS A 72 1.82 -4.41 -10.76
C CYS A 72 2.60 -3.82 -11.92
N ILE A 73 3.79 -3.36 -11.62
CA ILE A 73 4.72 -2.78 -12.59
C ILE A 73 5.92 -3.72 -12.67
N GLU A 74 6.20 -4.24 -13.87
CA GLU A 74 7.47 -4.90 -14.15
C GLU A 74 8.48 -3.82 -14.56
N VAL A 75 9.67 -3.86 -13.98
CA VAL A 75 10.74 -2.91 -14.29
C VAL A 75 11.96 -3.68 -14.78
N HIS A 76 12.48 -3.33 -15.96
CA HIS A 76 13.67 -3.93 -16.54
C HIS A 76 14.39 -2.95 -17.47
N ASN A 77 15.69 -2.73 -17.25
CA ASN A 77 16.51 -1.77 -18.03
C ASN A 77 15.83 -0.39 -18.14
N GLU A 78 15.40 0.16 -17.00
CA GLU A 78 14.68 1.43 -16.86
C GLU A 78 13.29 1.49 -17.54
N LYS A 79 12.89 0.45 -18.28
CA LYS A 79 11.56 0.34 -18.86
C LYS A 79 10.58 -0.12 -17.79
N GLN A 80 9.42 0.53 -17.75
CA GLN A 80 8.32 0.21 -16.85
C GLN A 80 7.15 -0.31 -17.68
N GLU A 81 6.72 -1.53 -17.42
CA GLU A 81 5.54 -2.12 -18.02
C GLU A 81 4.47 -2.31 -16.95
N GLU A 82 3.29 -1.72 -17.16
CA GLU A 82 2.15 -1.91 -16.27
C GLU A 82 1.40 -3.17 -16.68
N ILE A 83 1.53 -4.20 -15.84
CA ILE A 83 1.00 -5.55 -16.09
C ILE A 83 -0.51 -5.59 -15.80
N TYR A 84 -0.91 -4.94 -14.70
CA TYR A 84 -2.32 -4.72 -14.38
C TYR A 84 -2.51 -3.48 -13.52
N SER A 85 -3.76 -3.00 -13.53
CA SER A 85 -4.22 -1.89 -12.70
C SER A 85 -5.67 -2.11 -12.30
N HIS A 86 -5.87 -2.54 -11.06
CA HIS A 86 -7.14 -2.79 -10.41
C HIS A 86 -7.56 -1.60 -9.56
N GLY A 87 -7.81 -0.47 -10.22
CA GLY A 87 -8.41 0.70 -9.59
C GLY A 87 -9.91 0.53 -9.29
N LEU A 88 -10.47 1.59 -8.72
CA LEU A 88 -11.92 1.78 -8.73
C LEU A 88 -12.36 2.12 -10.16
N SER A 89 -13.43 1.48 -10.63
CA SER A 89 -14.09 1.81 -11.90
C SER A 89 -14.67 3.23 -11.83
N GLY A 90 -15.08 3.78 -12.99
CA GLY A 90 -15.78 5.07 -13.03
C GLY A 90 -17.04 5.07 -12.16
N GLU A 91 -17.85 4.04 -12.29
CA GLU A 91 -19.07 3.85 -11.49
C GLU A 91 -18.78 3.70 -10.00
N GLU A 92 -17.75 2.95 -9.62
CA GLU A 92 -17.35 2.79 -8.21
C GLU A 92 -16.86 4.11 -7.62
N LYS A 93 -16.12 4.90 -8.41
CA LYS A 93 -15.68 6.23 -8.00
C LYS A 93 -16.87 7.16 -7.78
N GLU A 94 -17.81 7.21 -8.72
CA GLU A 94 -19.01 8.04 -8.61
C GLU A 94 -19.85 7.65 -7.40
N GLU A 95 -20.11 6.36 -7.21
CA GLU A 95 -20.83 5.82 -6.05
C GLU A 95 -20.19 6.25 -4.72
N ILE A 96 -18.86 6.13 -4.61
CA ILE A 96 -18.14 6.54 -3.41
C ILE A 96 -18.17 8.07 -3.23
N MET A 97 -17.95 8.84 -4.30
CA MET A 97 -17.97 10.30 -4.25
C MET A 97 -19.34 10.81 -3.78
N ASP A 98 -20.43 10.22 -4.25
CA ASP A 98 -21.80 10.57 -3.84
C ASP A 98 -22.07 10.25 -2.37
N ALA A 99 -21.60 9.10 -1.88
CA ALA A 99 -21.69 8.74 -0.47
C ALA A 99 -20.88 9.70 0.42
N LEU A 100 -19.67 10.09 0.00
CA LEU A 100 -18.84 11.06 0.72
C LEU A 100 -19.46 12.46 0.71
N ASN A 101 -20.03 12.91 -0.41
CA ASN A 101 -20.77 14.17 -0.48
C ASN A 101 -21.99 14.16 0.44
N THR A 102 -22.72 13.03 0.49
CA THR A 102 -23.85 12.83 1.41
C THR A 102 -23.41 12.91 2.87
N LEU A 103 -22.29 12.30 3.23
CA LEU A 103 -21.70 12.39 4.55
C LEU A 103 -21.32 13.84 4.90
N VAL A 104 -20.62 14.54 4.00
CA VAL A 104 -20.20 15.95 4.18
C VAL A 104 -21.41 16.84 4.45
N ALA A 105 -22.49 16.68 3.66
CA ALA A 105 -23.73 17.42 3.85
C ALA A 105 -24.43 17.05 5.17
N LYS A 106 -24.56 15.75 5.48
CA LYS A 106 -25.26 15.25 6.68
C LYS A 106 -24.65 15.78 7.97
N PHE A 107 -23.32 15.86 8.04
CA PHE A 107 -22.58 16.29 9.22
C PHE A 107 -22.10 17.74 9.16
N ASN A 108 -22.53 18.52 8.16
CA ASN A 108 -22.13 19.91 7.96
C ASN A 108 -20.61 20.12 8.02
N MET A 109 -19.85 19.25 7.35
CA MET A 109 -18.39 19.32 7.36
C MET A 109 -17.90 20.52 6.55
N ILE A 110 -17.11 21.40 7.19
CA ILE A 110 -16.57 22.60 6.55
C ILE A 110 -15.11 22.34 6.16
N SER A 111 -14.83 22.39 4.86
CA SER A 111 -13.45 22.36 4.35
C SER A 111 -12.74 23.69 4.58
N MET A 112 -11.45 23.66 4.89
CA MET A 112 -10.57 24.84 4.85
C MET A 112 -9.90 25.01 3.48
N THR A 113 -10.13 24.09 2.56
CA THR A 113 -9.56 24.06 1.21
C THR A 113 -10.66 23.85 0.16
N THR A 114 -10.28 23.59 -1.09
CA THR A 114 -11.25 23.32 -2.16
C THR A 114 -11.99 22.00 -1.94
N LYS A 115 -13.12 21.81 -2.63
CA LYS A 115 -13.88 20.55 -2.56
C LYS A 115 -13.08 19.38 -3.10
N GLU A 116 -12.30 19.61 -4.15
CA GLU A 116 -11.43 18.62 -4.78
C GLU A 116 -10.26 18.21 -3.87
N ASP A 117 -9.82 19.12 -2.98
CA ASP A 117 -8.82 18.81 -1.96
C ASP A 117 -9.44 18.14 -0.72
N GLN A 118 -10.73 18.40 -0.44
CA GLN A 118 -11.50 17.73 0.60
C GLN A 118 -11.81 16.28 0.22
N ILE A 119 -12.28 16.01 -1.00
CA ILE A 119 -12.57 14.67 -1.50
C ILE A 119 -11.69 14.38 -2.72
N GLN A 120 -10.74 13.46 -2.56
CA GLN A 120 -9.71 13.18 -3.56
C GLN A 120 -9.91 11.80 -4.18
N ASN A 121 -10.02 11.74 -5.50
CA ASN A 121 -9.88 10.50 -6.26
C ASN A 121 -8.39 10.19 -6.47
N ARG A 122 -7.95 9.03 -5.98
CA ARG A 122 -6.56 8.55 -6.04
C ARG A 122 -6.46 7.24 -6.83
N GLU A 123 -7.32 7.08 -7.83
CA GLU A 123 -7.41 5.93 -8.75
C GLU A 123 -7.92 4.63 -8.12
N SER A 124 -7.22 4.07 -7.11
CA SER A 124 -7.62 2.85 -6.38
C SER A 124 -8.35 3.13 -5.07
N GLN A 125 -8.44 4.41 -4.70
CA GLN A 125 -9.00 4.90 -3.46
C GLN A 125 -9.70 6.24 -3.69
N VAL A 126 -10.75 6.51 -2.94
CA VAL A 126 -11.26 7.88 -2.75
C VAL A 126 -11.09 8.24 -1.28
N THR A 127 -10.50 9.38 -1.01
CA THR A 127 -10.22 9.85 0.36
C THR A 127 -11.05 11.10 0.66
N LEU A 128 -11.77 11.09 1.77
CA LEU A 128 -12.27 12.30 2.41
C LEU A 128 -11.24 12.79 3.43
N SER A 129 -10.67 13.96 3.21
CA SER A 129 -9.97 14.76 4.22
C SER A 129 -10.95 15.78 4.79
N VAL A 130 -11.45 15.58 6.01
CA VAL A 130 -12.62 16.28 6.56
C VAL A 130 -12.52 17.80 6.47
N ILE A 131 -11.33 18.37 6.74
CA ILE A 131 -11.06 19.81 6.64
C ILE A 131 -10.18 20.20 5.44
N GLY A 132 -9.96 19.28 4.49
CA GLY A 132 -9.02 19.45 3.39
C GLY A 132 -7.65 18.81 3.66
N ARG A 133 -7.04 18.22 2.63
CA ARG A 133 -5.69 17.63 2.72
C ARG A 133 -4.62 18.70 2.95
N GLY A 134 -4.74 19.83 2.25
CA GLY A 134 -3.84 20.97 2.34
C GLY A 134 -3.96 21.79 3.64
N ALA A 135 -4.88 21.43 4.54
CA ALA A 135 -5.06 22.16 5.79
C ALA A 135 -3.79 22.11 6.68
N PRO A 136 -3.51 23.17 7.47
CA PRO A 136 -2.38 23.21 8.39
C PRO A 136 -2.34 22.02 9.36
N LYS A 137 -1.14 21.45 9.58
CA LYS A 137 -0.96 20.23 10.39
C LYS A 137 -1.54 20.37 11.80
N ASN A 138 -1.25 21.48 12.48
CA ASN A 138 -1.76 21.75 13.83
C ASN A 138 -3.29 21.75 13.90
N LEU A 139 -3.97 22.23 12.85
CA LEU A 139 -5.44 22.23 12.78
C LEU A 139 -6.00 20.84 12.49
N LYS A 140 -5.33 20.07 11.62
CA LYS A 140 -5.70 18.68 11.36
C LYS A 140 -5.60 17.83 12.63
N ASP A 141 -4.49 17.95 13.35
CA ASP A 141 -4.23 17.18 14.56
C ASP A 141 -5.20 17.54 15.70
N ALA A 142 -5.62 18.81 15.78
CA ALA A 142 -6.59 19.28 16.76
C ALA A 142 -8.06 18.95 16.39
N HIS A 143 -8.36 18.59 15.14
CA HIS A 143 -9.74 18.47 14.66
C HIS A 143 -10.49 17.28 15.25
N ASP A 144 -9.83 16.12 15.28
CA ASP A 144 -10.37 14.87 15.83
C ASP A 144 -9.25 14.02 16.45
N PRO A 145 -8.66 14.47 17.59
CA PRO A 145 -7.47 13.86 18.16
C PRO A 145 -7.68 12.40 18.59
N SER A 146 -8.89 12.06 19.06
CA SER A 146 -9.25 10.69 19.45
C SER A 146 -9.58 9.80 18.26
N GLY A 147 -9.92 10.37 17.09
CA GLY A 147 -10.40 9.62 15.93
C GLY A 147 -11.85 9.17 16.04
N GLU A 148 -12.53 9.44 17.16
CA GLU A 148 -13.88 8.95 17.43
C GLU A 148 -14.90 9.51 16.43
N ARG A 149 -14.77 10.79 16.03
CA ARG A 149 -15.69 11.38 15.05
C ARG A 149 -15.53 10.70 13.70
N ARG A 150 -14.29 10.49 13.26
CA ARG A 150 -14.01 9.75 12.02
C ARG A 150 -14.51 8.32 12.07
N GLN A 151 -14.46 7.66 13.24
CA GLN A 151 -15.03 6.33 13.39
C GLN A 151 -16.56 6.34 13.23
N VAL A 152 -17.25 7.33 13.78
CA VAL A 152 -18.70 7.51 13.58
C VAL A 152 -19.02 7.75 12.10
N TRP A 153 -18.27 8.61 11.42
CA TRP A 153 -18.46 8.90 10.01
C TRP A 153 -18.17 7.70 9.10
N ALA A 154 -17.12 6.93 9.39
CA ALA A 154 -16.81 5.69 8.68
C ALA A 154 -17.93 4.65 8.86
N ASN A 155 -18.52 4.56 10.07
CA ASN A 155 -19.67 3.69 10.32
C ASN A 155 -20.94 4.17 9.59
N TYR A 156 -21.15 5.48 9.46
CA TYR A 156 -22.24 6.01 8.64
C TYR A 156 -22.02 5.73 7.15
N LEU A 157 -20.80 5.83 6.63
CA LEU A 157 -20.50 5.44 5.24
C LEU A 157 -20.82 3.97 4.97
N LYS A 158 -20.64 3.08 5.96
CA LYS A 158 -21.04 1.66 5.87
C LYS A 158 -22.54 1.46 5.68
N THR A 159 -23.38 2.46 5.97
CA THR A 159 -24.82 2.41 5.69
C THR A 159 -25.18 2.97 4.31
N LEU A 160 -24.27 3.69 3.66
CA LEU A 160 -24.47 4.27 2.32
C LEU A 160 -23.82 3.44 1.21
N LEU A 161 -22.72 2.77 1.53
CA LEU A 161 -21.93 1.97 0.62
C LEU A 161 -22.04 0.49 1.00
N ASP A 162 -22.06 -0.39 -0.01
CA ASP A 162 -22.10 -1.83 0.21
C ASP A 162 -20.83 -2.28 0.98
N PRO A 163 -20.96 -2.72 2.25
CA PRO A 163 -19.84 -3.12 3.08
C PRO A 163 -19.26 -4.48 2.67
N THR A 164 -19.80 -5.14 1.64
CA THR A 164 -19.19 -6.30 0.98
C THR A 164 -18.28 -5.89 -0.18
N LYS A 165 -18.50 -4.70 -0.75
CA LYS A 165 -17.76 -4.15 -1.89
C LYS A 165 -16.64 -3.21 -1.47
N TYR A 166 -16.85 -2.43 -0.40
CA TYR A 166 -15.92 -1.38 0.03
C TYR A 166 -15.45 -1.54 1.47
N GLU A 167 -14.25 -1.03 1.74
CA GLU A 167 -13.67 -0.87 3.07
C GLU A 167 -13.52 0.62 3.38
N MET A 168 -13.85 1.01 4.62
CA MET A 168 -13.76 2.38 5.10
C MET A 168 -12.76 2.44 6.26
N THR A 169 -11.59 3.02 5.98
CA THR A 169 -10.47 3.08 6.92
C THR A 169 -10.28 4.49 7.45
N VAL A 170 -10.26 4.65 8.77
CA VAL A 170 -9.86 5.92 9.39
C VAL A 170 -8.34 6.06 9.26
N ALA A 171 -7.89 7.15 8.64
CA ALA A 171 -6.48 7.39 8.33
C ALA A 171 -6.03 8.79 8.76
N GLY A 172 -4.74 8.94 9.09
CA GLY A 172 -4.13 10.22 9.47
C GLY A 172 -4.82 10.90 10.66
N SER A 173 -4.85 12.23 10.68
CA SER A 173 -5.57 13.03 11.70
C SER A 173 -6.94 13.53 11.24
N THR A 174 -7.23 13.50 9.93
CA THR A 174 -8.51 14.03 9.38
C THR A 174 -9.08 13.22 8.21
N SER A 175 -8.55 12.04 7.92
CA SER A 175 -8.93 11.30 6.71
C SER A 175 -9.79 10.07 6.97
N ILE A 176 -10.68 9.79 6.02
CA ILE A 176 -11.37 8.52 5.84
C ILE A 176 -11.12 8.07 4.41
N ASP A 177 -10.58 6.88 4.28
CA ASP A 177 -10.20 6.27 3.03
C ASP A 177 -11.24 5.22 2.65
N VAL A 178 -11.73 5.28 1.40
CA VAL A 178 -12.64 4.30 0.83
C VAL A 178 -11.93 3.57 -0.30
N THR A 179 -11.78 2.26 -0.13
CA THR A 179 -11.15 1.35 -1.10
C THR A 179 -12.08 0.18 -1.40
N LYS A 180 -11.75 -0.62 -2.42
CA LYS A 180 -12.35 -1.96 -2.54
C LYS A 180 -12.08 -2.78 -1.28
N LYS A 181 -13.06 -3.59 -0.89
CA LYS A 181 -12.92 -4.52 0.22
C LYS A 181 -11.97 -5.65 -0.13
N GLY A 182 -11.19 -6.08 0.86
CA GLY A 182 -10.27 -7.21 0.72
C GLY A 182 -9.01 -6.90 -0.09
N ILE A 183 -8.68 -5.61 -0.28
CA ILE A 183 -7.39 -5.19 -0.81
C ILE A 183 -6.40 -5.07 0.34
N ASP A 184 -5.60 -6.11 0.52
CA ASP A 184 -4.48 -6.15 1.47
C ASP A 184 -3.26 -6.80 0.80
N LYS A 185 -2.16 -6.97 1.55
CA LYS A 185 -0.95 -7.57 0.99
C LYS A 185 -1.14 -9.04 0.61
N ALA A 186 -2.03 -9.78 1.28
CA ALA A 186 -2.36 -11.15 0.88
C ALA A 186 -3.02 -11.17 -0.50
N TRP A 187 -3.94 -10.23 -0.74
CA TRP A 187 -4.59 -10.07 -2.03
C TRP A 187 -3.57 -9.70 -3.11
N GLY A 188 -2.67 -8.72 -2.86
CA GLY A 188 -1.64 -8.31 -3.81
C GLY A 188 -0.71 -9.46 -4.21
N ILE A 189 -0.22 -10.21 -3.22
CA ILE A 189 0.58 -11.43 -3.44
C ILE A 189 -0.21 -12.45 -4.27
N THR A 190 -1.48 -12.70 -3.92
CA THR A 190 -2.35 -13.66 -4.62
C THR A 190 -2.59 -13.27 -6.07
N GLN A 191 -2.83 -11.99 -6.37
CA GLN A 191 -3.01 -11.53 -7.75
C GLN A 191 -1.73 -11.71 -8.57
N PHE A 192 -0.59 -11.30 -8.01
CA PHE A 192 0.70 -11.49 -8.66
C PHE A 192 0.96 -12.97 -8.96
N SER A 193 0.79 -13.84 -7.96
CA SER A 193 0.97 -15.28 -8.09
C SER A 193 0.12 -15.92 -9.18
N LYS A 194 -1.13 -15.48 -9.34
CA LYS A 194 -2.02 -15.97 -10.41
C LYS A 194 -1.52 -15.58 -11.80
N ILE A 195 -1.04 -14.35 -11.96
CA ILE A 195 -0.59 -13.83 -13.27
C ILE A 195 0.73 -14.49 -13.70
N TYR A 196 1.67 -14.61 -12.75
CA TYR A 196 2.99 -15.16 -13.03
C TYR A 196 3.11 -16.67 -12.77
N ASN A 197 2.01 -17.34 -12.41
CA ASN A 197 1.96 -18.75 -12.05
C ASN A 197 3.01 -19.14 -10.99
N VAL A 198 3.08 -18.34 -9.91
CA VAL A 198 4.00 -18.52 -8.79
C VAL A 198 3.27 -19.22 -7.64
N GLU A 199 3.75 -20.40 -7.28
CA GLU A 199 3.24 -21.13 -6.13
C GLU A 199 3.52 -20.37 -4.82
N LEU A 200 2.50 -20.22 -3.96
CA LEU A 200 2.61 -19.47 -2.70
C LEU A 200 3.65 -20.06 -1.75
N ASP A 201 3.87 -21.38 -1.80
CA ASP A 201 4.88 -22.07 -0.99
C ASP A 201 6.33 -21.72 -1.38
N SER A 202 6.54 -21.20 -2.58
CA SER A 202 7.83 -20.75 -3.10
C SER A 202 8.19 -19.31 -2.71
N ILE A 203 7.25 -18.60 -2.08
CA ILE A 203 7.39 -17.20 -1.67
C ILE A 203 7.94 -17.11 -0.24
N LEU A 204 8.88 -16.17 -0.05
CA LEU A 204 9.30 -15.67 1.26
C LEU A 204 8.93 -14.18 1.34
N PHE A 205 8.07 -13.81 2.28
CA PHE A 205 7.67 -12.43 2.50
C PHE A 205 8.48 -11.78 3.64
N PHE A 206 8.88 -10.52 3.48
CA PHE A 206 9.53 -9.71 4.52
C PHE A 206 8.64 -8.52 4.89
N GLY A 207 8.44 -8.27 6.20
CA GLY A 207 7.67 -7.12 6.68
C GLY A 207 7.91 -6.79 8.15
N ASP A 208 7.68 -5.54 8.52
CA ASP A 208 7.91 -5.01 9.88
C ASP A 208 6.66 -5.12 10.78
N ARG A 209 5.46 -5.17 10.20
CA ARG A 209 4.17 -5.14 10.92
C ARG A 209 3.36 -6.41 10.69
N THR A 210 3.97 -7.52 11.03
CA THR A 210 3.45 -8.88 10.80
C THR A 210 2.62 -9.42 11.96
N GLN A 211 2.40 -8.66 13.03
CA GLN A 211 1.50 -9.00 14.14
C GLN A 211 0.02 -8.76 13.78
N PRO A 212 -0.95 -9.45 14.41
CA PRO A 212 -2.37 -9.20 14.20
C PRO A 212 -2.73 -7.70 14.28
N GLY A 213 -3.39 -7.18 13.24
CA GLY A 213 -3.72 -5.77 13.10
C GLY A 213 -2.66 -4.91 12.39
N GLY A 214 -1.46 -5.44 12.15
CA GLY A 214 -0.46 -4.85 11.27
C GLY A 214 -0.83 -5.02 9.78
N ASN A 215 -0.31 -4.14 8.92
CA ASN A 215 -0.60 -4.16 7.48
C ASN A 215 0.12 -5.30 6.73
N ASP A 216 1.13 -5.93 7.34
CA ASP A 216 1.81 -7.10 6.77
C ASP A 216 1.21 -8.42 7.23
N TYR A 217 0.48 -8.42 8.34
CA TYR A 217 -0.14 -9.64 8.88
C TYR A 217 -0.92 -10.45 7.83
N PRO A 218 -1.74 -9.85 6.94
CA PRO A 218 -2.41 -10.62 5.90
C PRO A 218 -1.46 -11.47 5.04
N ALA A 219 -0.30 -10.95 4.65
CA ALA A 219 0.69 -11.71 3.87
C ALA A 219 1.14 -12.97 4.61
N THR A 220 1.36 -12.87 5.92
CA THR A 220 1.80 -13.99 6.77
C THR A 220 0.80 -15.14 6.85
N THR A 221 -0.46 -14.89 6.51
CA THR A 221 -1.51 -15.92 6.53
C THR A 221 -1.51 -16.81 5.29
N ILE A 222 -0.78 -16.42 4.24
CA ILE A 222 -0.79 -17.14 2.94
C ILE A 222 0.60 -17.56 2.45
N VAL A 223 1.68 -16.96 2.97
CA VAL A 223 3.06 -17.28 2.58
C VAL A 223 3.98 -17.30 3.80
N ASP A 224 5.06 -18.07 3.73
CA ASP A 224 6.10 -18.02 4.76
C ASP A 224 6.68 -16.60 4.84
N SER A 225 6.87 -16.12 6.06
CA SER A 225 7.21 -14.73 6.32
C SER A 225 8.34 -14.59 7.33
N VAL A 226 9.17 -13.57 7.12
CA VAL A 226 10.21 -13.13 8.04
C VAL A 226 9.81 -11.78 8.58
N THR A 227 9.48 -11.75 9.87
CA THR A 227 9.32 -10.50 10.61
C THR A 227 10.66 -9.83 10.79
N VAL A 228 10.76 -8.56 10.43
CA VAL A 228 11.96 -7.73 10.62
C VAL A 228 11.63 -6.53 11.48
N THR A 229 12.63 -5.89 12.10
CA THR A 229 12.39 -4.67 12.89
C THR A 229 12.86 -3.39 12.23
N CYS A 230 13.72 -3.51 11.21
CA CYS A 230 14.28 -2.39 10.46
C CYS A 230 14.97 -2.87 9.17
N PRO A 231 15.36 -1.97 8.25
CA PRO A 231 16.07 -2.34 7.02
C PRO A 231 17.37 -3.12 7.26
N GLN A 232 18.14 -2.80 8.30
CA GLN A 232 19.38 -3.52 8.61
C GLN A 232 19.12 -4.95 9.06
N ASP A 233 17.94 -5.23 9.64
CA ASP A 233 17.55 -6.58 10.01
C ASP A 233 17.22 -7.41 8.76
N THR A 234 16.43 -6.86 7.84
CA THR A 234 16.19 -7.45 6.51
C THR A 234 17.51 -7.78 5.81
N LEU A 235 18.46 -6.85 5.80
CA LEU A 235 19.77 -7.04 5.18
C LEU A 235 20.54 -8.25 5.78
N LYS A 236 20.47 -8.46 7.10
CA LYS A 236 21.08 -9.63 7.75
C LYS A 236 20.44 -10.94 7.32
N HIS A 237 19.13 -10.93 7.06
CA HIS A 237 18.43 -12.10 6.54
C HIS A 237 18.77 -12.36 5.07
N LEU A 238 18.75 -11.33 4.22
CA LEU A 238 19.08 -11.46 2.79
C LEU A 238 20.50 -11.99 2.57
N ARG A 239 21.48 -11.56 3.39
CA ARG A 239 22.87 -12.05 3.33
C ARG A 239 23.02 -13.55 3.63
N LYS A 240 22.01 -14.18 4.24
CA LYS A 240 22.00 -15.64 4.50
C LYS A 240 21.36 -16.44 3.36
N LEU A 241 20.74 -15.76 2.39
CA LEU A 241 20.18 -16.37 1.19
C LEU A 241 21.29 -16.49 0.14
N GLY A 242 21.43 -17.65 -0.50
CA GLY A 242 22.55 -17.93 -1.39
C GLY A 242 22.75 -19.43 -1.58
#